data_AF-A0A172UEJ7-F1
#
_entry.id   AF-A0A172UEJ7-F1
#
_cell.length_a   1.000
_cell.length_b   1.000
_cell.length_c   1.000
_cell.angle_alpha   90.00
_cell.angle_beta   90.00
_cell.angle_gamma   90.00
#
_symmetry.space_group_name_H-M   'P 1'
#
loop_
_entity.id
_entity.type
_entity.pdbx_description
1 polymer ?
#
loop_
_entity_poly.entity_id
_entity_poly.type
_entity_poly.pdbx_seq_one_letter_code
_entity_poly.pdbx_strand_id
1 'polypeptide(L)'
;MERFFRQIAEQDAERQTVTTVGLPALTRLAAVAERDTGQAGTVRAFLLSLYNGYRFPFNLTKLRGLDKALFDDCLAVLALDARATAKEIHHYLDNGDECFQRWAQGGAE
;
A
#
# COMPACT_ATOMS: atom_id res chain seq x y z
N MET A 1 8.66 -34.84 -1.30
CA MET A 1 9.08 -34.02 -2.46
C MET A 1 7.88 -33.34 -3.12
N GLU A 2 6.82 -34.07 -3.49
CA GLU A 2 5.60 -33.49 -4.10
C GLU A 2 4.91 -32.39 -3.26
N ARG A 3 4.82 -32.56 -1.94
CA ARG A 3 4.24 -31.55 -1.03
C ARG A 3 5.00 -30.22 -1.07
N PHE A 4 6.31 -30.27 -1.25
CA PHE A 4 7.17 -29.08 -1.30
C PHE A 4 6.95 -28.29 -2.59
N PHE A 5 6.90 -28.97 -3.75
CA PHE A 5 6.62 -28.31 -5.02
C PHE A 5 5.22 -27.68 -5.07
N ARG A 6 4.22 -28.35 -4.48
CA ARG A 6 2.87 -27.78 -4.36
C ARG A 6 2.85 -26.50 -3.54
N GLN A 7 3.54 -26.49 -2.40
CA GLN A 7 3.61 -25.31 -1.53
C GLN A 7 4.29 -24.13 -2.24
N ILE A 8 5.36 -24.36 -2.99
CA ILE A 8 6.00 -23.29 -3.79
C ILE A 8 5.02 -22.73 -4.83
N ALA A 9 4.34 -23.60 -5.59
CA ALA A 9 3.40 -23.16 -6.61
C ALA A 9 2.23 -22.37 -6.04
N GLU A 10 1.72 -22.76 -4.86
CA GLU A 10 0.66 -22.03 -4.14
C GLU A 10 1.13 -20.64 -3.71
N GLN A 11 2.36 -20.52 -3.16
CA GLN A 11 2.92 -19.23 -2.76
C GLN A 11 3.19 -18.32 -3.96
N ASP A 12 3.70 -18.87 -5.07
CA ASP A 12 3.93 -18.09 -6.29
C ASP A 12 2.60 -17.60 -6.90
N ALA A 13 1.56 -18.43 -6.91
CA ALA A 13 0.22 -18.04 -7.36
C ALA A 13 -0.41 -16.97 -6.47
N GLU A 14 -0.27 -17.08 -5.15
CA GLU A 14 -0.69 -16.05 -4.19
C GLU A 14 0.05 -14.74 -4.46
N ARG A 15 1.38 -14.79 -4.57
CA ARG A 15 2.24 -13.63 -4.84
C ARG A 15 1.85 -12.94 -6.14
N GLN A 16 1.59 -13.70 -7.20
CA GLN A 16 1.16 -13.15 -8.48
C GLN A 16 -0.19 -12.45 -8.35
N THR A 17 -1.14 -13.08 -7.66
CA THR A 17 -2.49 -12.53 -7.43
C THR A 17 -2.44 -11.21 -6.67
N VAL A 18 -1.74 -11.16 -5.53
CA VAL A 18 -1.64 -9.92 -4.74
C VAL A 18 -0.86 -8.83 -5.49
N THR A 19 0.10 -9.19 -6.34
CA THR A 19 0.83 -8.21 -7.17
C THR A 19 -0.09 -7.59 -8.22
N THR A 20 -0.86 -8.41 -8.93
CA THR A 20 -1.79 -7.95 -9.98
C THR A 20 -2.87 -7.01 -9.44
N VAL A 21 -3.33 -7.25 -8.21
CA VAL A 21 -4.36 -6.41 -7.57
C VAL A 21 -3.76 -5.21 -6.84
N GLY A 22 -2.66 -5.41 -6.12
CA GLY A 22 -2.05 -4.41 -5.25
C GLY A 22 -1.35 -3.27 -5.99
N LEU A 23 -0.69 -3.54 -7.13
CA LEU A 23 0.02 -2.48 -7.86
C LEU A 23 -0.93 -1.40 -8.41
N PRO A 24 -2.03 -1.74 -9.11
CA PRO A 24 -3.00 -0.74 -9.53
C PRO A 24 -3.65 0.00 -8.35
N ALA A 25 -3.90 -0.70 -7.24
CA ALA A 25 -4.44 -0.09 -6.02
C ALA A 25 -3.46 0.94 -5.44
N LEU A 26 -2.16 0.61 -5.38
CA LEU A 26 -1.13 1.54 -4.92
C LEU A 26 -1.09 2.81 -5.77
N THR A 27 -1.16 2.69 -7.10
CA THR A 27 -1.19 3.85 -8.00
C THR A 27 -2.41 4.74 -7.73
N ARG A 28 -3.60 4.15 -7.53
CA ARG A 28 -4.82 4.91 -7.19
C ARG A 28 -4.70 5.60 -5.83
N LEU A 29 -4.22 4.89 -4.81
CA LEU A 29 -4.03 5.47 -3.47
C LEU A 29 -2.99 6.60 -3.49
N ALA A 30 -1.91 6.48 -4.25
CA ALA A 30 -0.93 7.54 -4.40
C ALA A 30 -1.57 8.81 -4.98
N ALA A 31 -2.36 8.69 -6.05
CA ALA A 31 -3.09 9.82 -6.61
C ALA A 31 -4.10 10.44 -5.63
N VAL A 32 -4.73 9.63 -4.77
CA VAL A 32 -5.63 10.13 -3.71
C VAL A 32 -4.86 10.82 -2.60
N ALA A 33 -3.71 10.27 -2.20
CA ALA A 33 -2.85 10.80 -1.15
C ALA A 33 -2.28 12.19 -1.50
N GLU A 34 -2.18 12.54 -2.78
CA GLU A 34 -1.76 13.89 -3.19
C GLU A 34 -2.78 14.96 -2.80
N ARG A 35 -4.07 14.63 -2.79
CA ARG A 35 -5.16 15.61 -2.63
C ARG A 35 -5.28 16.14 -1.20
N ASP A 36 -5.94 17.27 -1.04
CA ASP A 36 -6.27 17.87 0.27
C ASP A 36 -7.72 17.60 0.71
N THR A 37 -8.01 16.36 1.10
CA THR A 37 -9.32 15.97 1.67
C THR A 37 -9.15 15.09 2.91
N GLY A 38 -10.20 14.98 3.74
CA GLY A 38 -10.16 14.15 4.96
C GLY A 38 -9.82 12.68 4.71
N GLN A 39 -10.32 12.10 3.61
CA GLN A 39 -9.99 10.72 3.22
C GLN A 39 -8.58 10.62 2.64
N ALA A 40 -8.14 11.62 1.85
CA ALA A 40 -6.76 11.68 1.35
C ALA A 40 -5.73 11.69 2.49
N GLY A 41 -5.98 12.44 3.57
CA GLY A 41 -5.12 12.42 4.75
C GLY A 41 -5.06 11.04 5.43
N THR A 42 -6.15 10.28 5.44
CA THR A 42 -6.17 8.90 5.97
C THR A 42 -5.37 7.95 5.07
N VAL A 43 -5.56 8.04 3.75
CA VAL A 43 -4.81 7.24 2.77
C VAL A 43 -3.32 7.54 2.84
N ARG A 44 -2.94 8.83 2.89
CA ARG A 44 -1.54 9.27 3.01
C ARG A 44 -0.89 8.73 4.29
N ALA A 45 -1.58 8.82 5.43
CA ALA A 45 -1.07 8.29 6.69
C ALA A 45 -0.91 6.76 6.66
N PHE A 46 -1.82 6.04 5.99
CA PHE A 46 -1.69 4.60 5.76
C PHE A 46 -0.45 4.27 4.92
N LEU A 47 -0.26 4.92 3.76
CA LEU A 47 0.90 4.70 2.90
C LEU A 47 2.22 5.02 3.63
N LEU A 48 2.29 6.15 4.35
CA LEU A 48 3.45 6.51 5.15
C LEU A 48 3.77 5.48 6.24
N SER A 49 2.75 4.81 6.81
CA SER A 49 2.98 3.76 7.80
C SER A 49 3.60 2.49 7.20
N LEU A 50 3.33 2.19 5.92
CA LEU A 50 4.01 1.10 5.20
C LEU A 50 5.45 1.48 4.86
N TYR A 51 5.70 2.76 4.56
CA TYR A 51 7.05 3.28 4.32
C TYR A 51 7.92 3.26 5.57
N ASN A 52 7.39 3.70 6.71
CA ASN A 52 8.08 3.63 8.00
C ASN A 52 7.10 3.67 9.16
N GLY A 53 6.65 2.50 9.62
CA GLY A 53 5.65 2.39 10.69
C GLY A 53 6.11 2.90 12.05
N TYR A 54 7.42 2.96 12.32
CA TYR A 54 7.97 3.54 13.55
C TYR A 54 7.86 5.07 13.55
N ARG A 55 8.17 5.70 12.42
CA ARG A 55 8.06 7.17 12.24
C ARG A 55 6.61 7.61 12.07
N PHE A 56 5.80 6.78 11.41
CA PHE A 56 4.41 7.09 11.06
C PHE A 56 3.45 6.02 11.58
N PRO A 57 3.20 5.98 12.90
CA PRO A 57 2.23 5.04 13.45
C PRO A 57 0.83 5.31 12.89
N PHE A 58 0.13 4.25 12.51
CA PHE A 58 -1.21 4.35 11.93
C PHE A 58 -2.24 3.55 12.73
N ASN A 59 -3.36 4.19 13.07
CA ASN A 59 -4.48 3.53 13.72
C ASN A 59 -5.40 2.91 12.65
N LEU A 60 -5.43 1.56 12.60
CA LEU A 60 -6.23 0.79 11.64
C LEU A 60 -7.73 1.11 11.70
N THR A 61 -8.27 1.60 12.82
CA THR A 61 -9.70 1.96 12.90
C THR A 61 -10.05 3.13 11.99
N LYS A 62 -9.08 3.96 11.58
CA LYS A 62 -9.29 5.06 10.62
C LYS A 62 -9.75 4.56 9.25
N LEU A 63 -9.39 3.34 8.86
CA LEU A 63 -9.83 2.74 7.60
C LEU A 63 -11.37 2.63 7.51
N ARG A 64 -12.07 2.55 8.65
CA ARG A 64 -13.54 2.46 8.69
C ARG A 64 -14.26 3.71 8.17
N GLY A 65 -13.57 4.84 8.08
CA GLY A 65 -14.12 6.11 7.56
C GLY A 65 -13.88 6.32 6.06
N LEU A 66 -13.16 5.41 5.41
CA LEU A 66 -12.96 5.44 3.96
C LEU A 66 -14.22 4.96 3.25
N ASP A 67 -14.42 5.42 2.02
CA ASP A 67 -15.37 4.76 1.13
C ASP A 67 -14.89 3.32 0.83
N LYS A 68 -15.81 2.50 0.30
CA LYS A 68 -15.53 1.08 0.05
C LYS A 68 -14.34 0.87 -0.89
N ALA A 69 -14.17 1.72 -1.91
CA ALA A 69 -13.13 1.55 -2.91
C ALA A 69 -11.75 1.85 -2.33
N LEU A 70 -11.61 2.94 -1.57
CA LEU A 70 -10.37 3.29 -0.88
C LEU A 70 -10.01 2.28 0.21
N PHE A 71 -11.02 1.77 0.93
CA PHE A 71 -10.80 0.70 1.90
C PHE A 71 -10.24 -0.56 1.24
N ASP A 72 -10.84 -1.00 0.14
CA ASP A 72 -10.39 -2.20 -0.59
C ASP A 72 -8.99 -2.01 -1.17
N ASP A 73 -8.70 -0.82 -1.71
CA ASP A 73 -7.38 -0.48 -2.22
C ASP A 73 -6.33 -0.52 -1.10
N CYS A 74 -6.64 0.01 0.10
CA CYS A 74 -5.73 -0.10 1.26
C CYS A 74 -5.44 -1.56 1.63
N LEU A 75 -6.45 -2.43 1.62
CA LEU A 75 -6.25 -3.85 1.92
C LEU A 75 -5.45 -4.57 0.83
N ALA A 76 -5.68 -4.24 -0.44
CA ALA A 76 -4.90 -4.78 -1.55
C ALA A 76 -3.43 -4.39 -1.46
N VAL A 77 -3.14 -3.14 -1.11
CA VAL A 77 -1.78 -2.64 -0.92
C VAL A 77 -1.12 -3.27 0.31
N LEU A 78 -1.85 -3.43 1.42
CA LEU A 78 -1.33 -4.15 2.59
C LEU A 78 -1.02 -5.62 2.27
N ALA A 79 -1.87 -6.29 1.47
CA ALA A 79 -1.61 -7.65 1.03
C ALA A 79 -0.38 -7.74 0.12
N LEU A 80 -0.21 -6.80 -0.81
CA LEU A 80 1.01 -6.66 -1.61
C LEU A 80 2.25 -6.52 -0.73
N ASP A 81 2.25 -5.58 0.21
CA ASP A 81 3.36 -5.28 1.10
C ASP A 81 3.67 -6.42 2.09
N ALA A 82 2.70 -7.27 2.41
CA ALA A 82 2.86 -8.36 3.38
C ALA A 82 3.09 -9.75 2.77
N ARG A 83 2.81 -9.95 1.47
CA ARG A 83 2.85 -11.27 0.80
C ARG A 83 3.72 -11.30 -0.45
N ALA A 84 3.95 -10.16 -1.09
CA ALA A 84 4.73 -10.05 -2.32
C ALA A 84 5.88 -9.03 -2.22
N THR A 85 6.29 -8.69 -0.99
CA THR A 85 7.35 -7.73 -0.66
C THR A 85 8.64 -8.06 -1.39
N ALA A 86 8.84 -7.44 -2.56
CA ALA A 86 10.05 -7.58 -3.35
C ALA A 86 10.97 -6.36 -3.19
N LYS A 87 10.38 -5.21 -2.82
CA LYS A 87 11.04 -3.93 -2.54
C LYS A 87 10.14 -3.08 -1.65
N GLU A 88 10.67 -1.98 -1.12
CA GLU A 88 9.90 -1.05 -0.29
C GLU A 88 8.74 -0.43 -1.09
N ILE A 89 7.62 -0.13 -0.42
CA ILE A 89 6.34 0.17 -1.09
C ILE A 89 6.42 1.34 -2.08
N HIS A 90 7.19 2.38 -1.76
CA HIS A 90 7.34 3.57 -2.58
C HIS A 90 8.13 3.29 -3.86
N HIS A 91 9.03 2.30 -3.90
CA HIS A 91 9.78 1.95 -5.11
C HIS A 91 8.93 1.29 -6.20
N TYR A 92 7.66 0.97 -5.93
CA TYR A 92 6.71 0.53 -6.96
C TYR A 92 6.11 1.69 -7.77
N LEU A 93 6.37 2.94 -7.39
CA LEU A 93 5.94 4.15 -8.09
C LEU A 93 7.14 4.84 -8.74
N ASP A 94 6.94 5.47 -9.90
CA ASP A 94 8.01 6.09 -10.67
C ASP A 94 8.73 7.22 -9.89
N ASN A 95 7.98 8.03 -9.13
CA ASN A 95 8.51 9.13 -8.29
C ASN A 95 8.25 8.89 -6.78
N GLY A 96 8.23 7.63 -6.35
CA GLY A 96 7.80 7.27 -4.99
C GLY A 96 8.62 7.91 -3.87
N ASP A 97 9.95 8.01 -4.03
CA ASP A 97 10.83 8.67 -3.06
C ASP A 97 10.39 10.11 -2.78
N GLU A 98 10.18 10.88 -3.85
CA GLU A 98 9.81 12.30 -3.77
C GLU A 98 8.40 12.48 -3.18
N CYS A 99 7.43 11.68 -3.65
CA CYS A 99 6.06 11.70 -3.13
C CYS A 99 6.03 11.41 -1.63
N PHE A 100 6.66 10.32 -1.17
CA PHE A 100 6.63 9.92 0.23
C PHE A 100 7.38 10.90 1.13
N GLN A 101 8.50 11.47 0.68
CA GLN A 101 9.21 12.50 1.43
C GLN A 101 8.39 13.79 1.55
N ARG A 102 7.71 14.22 0.48
CA ARG A 102 6.82 15.39 0.51
C ARG A 102 5.64 15.19 1.44
N TRP A 103 4.98 14.03 1.37
CA TRP A 103 3.90 13.66 2.29
C TRP A 103 4.37 13.61 3.75
N ALA A 104 5.56 13.09 4.00
CA ALA A 104 6.19 13.05 5.33
C ALA A 104 6.46 14.45 5.92
N GLN A 105 6.60 15.47 5.08
CA GLN A 105 6.79 16.87 5.46
C GLN A 105 5.45 17.63 5.58
N GLY A 106 4.32 16.96 5.34
CA GLY A 106 2.99 17.56 5.38
C GLY A 106 2.52 18.17 4.06
N GLY A 107 3.30 18.02 2.98
CA GLY A 107 2.90 18.49 1.65
C GLY A 107 1.76 17.65 1.07
N ALA A 108 0.68 18.33 0.66
CA ALA A 108 -0.34 17.87 -0.28
C ALA A 108 -0.27 18.83 -1.48
N GLU A 109 -0.59 18.36 -2.69
CA GLU A 109 -0.84 19.23 -3.85
C GLU A 109 -2.35 19.43 -4.05
#